data_AF-A0A5K0WA35-F1
#
_entry.id   AF-A0A5K0WA35-F1
#
_cell.length_a   1.000
_cell.length_b   1.000
_cell.length_c   1.000
_cell.angle_alpha   90.00
_cell.angle_beta   90.00
_cell.angle_gamma   90.00
#
_symmetry.space_group_name_H-M   'P 1'
#
loop_
_entity.id
_entity.type
_entity.pdbx_description
1 polymer ?
#
loop_
_entity_poly.entity_id
_entity_poly.type
_entity_poly.pdbx_seq_one_letter_code
_entity_poly.pdbx_strand_id
1 'polypeptide(L)' 'SALRQIAKTLGKTDWNFEVDPCSGESGWATPNLQKGFENDVTCTCPENVTGYCHINS' A
#
# COMPACT_ATOMS: atom_id res chain seq x y z
N SER A 1 13.32 -0.02 3.43
CA SER A 1 12.43 -0.60 2.41
C SER A 1 11.96 0.49 1.47
N ALA A 2 11.60 0.14 0.23
CA ALA A 2 11.09 1.08 -0.77
C ALA A 2 9.86 1.85 -0.26
N LEU A 3 8.90 1.15 0.37
CA LEU A 3 7.70 1.78 0.95
C LEU A 3 8.01 2.85 2.01
N ARG A 4 9.05 2.65 2.83
CA ARG A 4 9.47 3.67 3.82
C ARG A 4 10.06 4.91 3.17
N GLN A 5 10.68 4.79 1.99
CA GLN A 5 11.18 5.94 1.23
C GLN A 5 10.01 6.68 0.57
N ILE A 6 9.09 5.95 -0.06
CA ILE A 6 7.86 6.52 -0.64
C ILE A 6 7.07 7.27 0.42
N ALA A 7 6.86 6.66 1.60
CA ALA A 7 6.13 7.30 2.69
C ALA A 7 6.76 8.64 3.10
N LYS A 8 8.10 8.71 3.19
CA LYS A 8 8.82 9.95 3.47
C LYS A 8 8.63 10.99 2.36
N THR A 9 8.73 10.57 1.10
CA THR A 9 8.53 11.45 -0.06
C THR A 9 7.11 12.01 -0.11
N LEU A 10 6.10 11.20 0.25
CA LEU A 10 4.69 11.59 0.26
C LEU A 10 4.24 12.26 1.57
N GLY A 11 5.10 12.34 2.60
CA GLY A 11 4.71 12.82 3.92
C GLY A 11 3.72 11.91 4.65
N LYS A 12 3.63 10.64 4.27
CA LYS A 12 2.80 9.62 4.91
C LYS A 12 3.40 9.20 6.25
N THR A 13 2.66 9.45 7.32
CA THR A 13 3.07 9.19 8.71
C THR A 13 2.19 8.16 9.40
N ASP A 14 1.08 7.79 8.77
CA ASP A 14 0.02 6.91 9.25
C ASP A 14 0.19 5.45 8.80
N TRP A 15 1.12 5.15 7.88
CA TRP A 15 1.37 3.78 7.42
C TRP A 15 2.00 2.91 8.51
N ASN A 16 1.31 1.82 8.84
CA ASN A 16 1.86 0.79 9.71
C ASN A 16 2.66 -0.26 8.91
N PHE A 17 3.98 -0.26 9.06
CA PHE A 17 4.88 -1.18 8.36
C PHE A 17 4.99 -2.58 9.00
N GLU A 18 4.26 -2.84 10.09
CA GLU A 18 4.21 -4.16 10.74
C GLU A 18 3.02 -5.01 10.28
N VAL A 19 2.13 -4.45 9.46
CA VAL A 19 0.97 -5.14 8.89
C VAL A 19 1.10 -5.31 7.38
N ASP A 20 0.23 -6.12 6.80
CA ASP A 20 0.16 -6.33 5.35
C ASP A 20 -0.28 -5.05 4.62
N PRO A 21 0.56 -4.45 3.76
CA PRO A 21 0.19 -3.28 2.99
C PRO A 21 -0.95 -3.53 1.98
N CYS A 22 -1.14 -4.78 1.55
CA CYS A 22 -2.18 -5.15 0.60
C CYS A 22 -3.56 -5.27 1.26
N SER A 23 -3.64 -5.17 2.59
CA SER A 23 -4.91 -5.23 3.30
C SER A 23 -5.77 -3.96 3.13
N GLY A 24 -5.15 -2.83 2.75
CA GLY A 24 -5.79 -1.52 2.72
C GLY A 24 -6.04 -0.90 4.11
N GLU A 25 -5.78 -1.64 5.18
CA GLU A 25 -5.96 -1.19 6.56
C GLU A 25 -4.81 -0.29 7.04
N SER A 26 -4.88 0.27 8.24
CA SER A 26 -3.75 0.96 8.90
C SER A 26 -3.04 2.02 8.04
N GLY A 27 -3.82 2.82 7.30
CA GLY A 27 -3.34 3.93 6.47
C GLY A 27 -2.95 3.56 5.04
N TRP A 28 -2.91 2.26 4.70
CA TRP A 28 -2.50 1.77 3.38
C TRP A 28 -3.48 2.14 2.27
N ALA A 29 -4.77 2.30 2.57
CA ALA A 29 -5.76 2.81 1.65
C ALA A 29 -6.68 3.87 2.28
N THR A 30 -7.23 4.75 1.44
CA THR A 30 -8.30 5.66 1.84
C THR A 30 -9.34 5.70 0.72
N PRO A 31 -10.54 5.14 0.96
CA PRO A 31 -11.56 5.04 -0.08
C PRO A 31 -12.14 6.41 -0.44
N ASN A 32 -12.60 6.54 -1.68
CA ASN A 32 -13.33 7.72 -2.20
C ASN A 32 -12.54 9.04 -2.21
N LEU A 33 -11.21 8.97 -2.35
CA LEU A 33 -10.40 10.17 -2.61
C LEU A 33 -10.62 10.69 -4.03
N GLN A 34 -10.34 11.98 -4.21
CA GLN A 34 -10.44 12.63 -5.51
C GLN A 34 -9.40 12.04 -6.46
N LYS A 35 -9.79 11.83 -7.72
CA LYS A 35 -8.89 11.33 -8.76
C LYS A 35 -7.63 12.21 -8.87
N GLY A 36 -6.45 11.60 -8.89
CA GLY A 36 -5.14 12.26 -8.85
C GLY A 36 -4.58 12.47 -7.44
N PHE A 37 -5.35 12.15 -6.40
CA PHE A 37 -4.94 12.16 -5.00
C PHE A 37 -5.23 10.82 -4.33
N GLU A 38 -5.24 9.73 -5.11
CA GLU A 38 -5.47 8.39 -4.59
C GLU A 38 -4.43 8.05 -3.51
N ASN A 39 -4.90 7.47 -2.43
CA ASN A 39 -4.08 6.81 -1.42
C ASN A 39 -4.52 5.36 -1.41
N ASP A 40 -3.87 4.55 -2.22
CA ASP A 40 -4.16 3.13 -2.34
C ASP A 40 -2.87 2.41 -2.74
N VAL A 41 -2.61 1.27 -2.09
CA VAL A 41 -1.49 0.40 -2.45
C VAL A 41 -2.05 -0.80 -3.17
N THR A 42 -1.72 -0.93 -4.45
CA THR A 42 -2.19 -2.03 -5.28
C THR A 42 -1.23 -3.21 -5.24
N CYS A 43 -1.80 -4.41 -5.16
CA CYS A 43 -1.03 -5.64 -5.10
C CYS A 43 -1.49 -6.64 -6.16
N THR A 44 -0.53 -7.27 -6.81
CA THR A 44 -0.76 -8.40 -7.72
C THR A 44 -0.34 -9.69 -7.02
N CYS A 45 -1.31 -10.55 -6.74
CA CYS A 45 -1.08 -11.86 -6.15
C CYS A 45 -1.12 -12.94 -7.25
N PRO A 46 -0.12 -13.83 -7.36
CA PRO A 46 -0.14 -14.91 -8.34
C PRO A 46 -1.27 -15.91 -8.02
N GLU A 47 -2.10 -16.26 -9.00
CA GLU A 47 -3.29 -17.11 -8.81
C GLU A 47 -3.01 -18.54 -8.33
N ASN A 48 -1.74 -18.97 -8.26
CA ASN A 48 -1.35 -20.34 -7.90
C ASN A 48 -0.18 -20.41 -6.91
N VAL A 49 0.16 -19.29 -6.26
CA VAL A 49 1.22 -19.28 -5.24
C VAL A 49 0.67 -18.71 -3.94
N THR A 50 0.48 -19.58 -2.96
CA THR A 50 0.06 -19.18 -1.62
C THR A 50 1.24 -18.55 -0.89
N GLY A 51 1.13 -17.29 -0.48
CA GLY A 51 1.99 -16.71 0.56
C GLY A 51 2.84 -15.50 0.17
N TYR A 52 2.80 -15.01 -1.07
CA TYR A 52 3.37 -13.70 -1.40
C TYR A 52 2.61 -13.00 -2.52
N CYS A 53 2.48 -11.68 -2.38
CA CYS A 53 1.96 -10.78 -3.40
C CYS A 53 3.02 -9.74 -3.74
N HIS A 54 2.99 -9.24 -4.97
CA HIS A 54 3.83 -8.13 -5.40
C HIS A 54 3.08 -6.82 -5.23
N ILE A 55 3.76 -5.81 -4.69
CA ILE A 55 3.23 -4.44 -4.62
C ILE A 55 3.57 -3.72 -5.91
N ASN A 56 2.58 -3.08 -6.53
CA ASN A 56 2.71 -2.46 -7.85
C ASN A 56 2.79 -0.94 -7.79
N SER A 57 1.85 -0.29 -7.08
CA SER A 57 1.74 1.17 -6.98
C SER A 57 1.21 1.59 -5.62
#